data_AF-A0A2N5AH26-F1
#
_entry.id   AF-A0A2N5AH26-F1
#
_cell.length_a   1.000
_cell.length_b   1.000
_cell.length_c   1.000
_cell.angle_alpha   90.00
_cell.angle_beta   90.00
_cell.angle_gamma   90.00
#
_symmetry.space_group_name_H-M   'P 1'
#
loop_
_entity.id
_entity.type
_entity.pdbx_description
1 polymer ?
#
loop_
_entity_poly.entity_id
_entity_poly.type
_entity_poly.pdbx_seq_one_letter_code
_entity_poly.pdbx_strand_id
1 'polypeptide(L)' 'MQDRNFDDIAEKFSRNIYGTTKGQLRQAILWQDLEPLLAQLGPG' A
#
# COMPACT_ATOMS: atom_id res chain seq x y z
N MET A 1 -17.15 22.00 8.30
CA MET A 1 -15.74 21.59 8.47
C MET A 1 -15.75 20.09 8.23
N GLN A 2 -15.49 19.65 6.99
CA GLN A 2 -15.53 18.23 6.64
C GLN A 2 -14.33 17.55 7.30
N ASP A 3 -14.62 16.50 8.08
CA ASP A 3 -13.62 15.60 8.61
C ASP A 3 -12.81 15.09 7.42
N ARG A 4 -11.54 15.48 7.33
CA ARG A 4 -10.62 14.94 6.31
C ARG A 4 -10.20 13.57 6.83
N ASN A 5 -11.16 12.65 6.84
CA ASN A 5 -10.92 11.27 7.14
C ASN A 5 -9.82 10.75 6.22
N PHE A 6 -8.98 9.89 6.77
CA PHE A 6 -7.81 9.34 6.07
C PHE A 6 -8.16 8.67 4.74
N ASP A 7 -9.43 8.32 4.54
CA ASP A 7 -9.98 7.69 3.34
C ASP A 7 -9.71 8.48 2.05
N ASP A 8 -10.00 9.79 2.03
CA ASP A 8 -9.78 10.64 0.83
C ASP A 8 -8.28 10.77 0.49
N ILE A 9 -7.45 10.73 1.54
CA ILE A 9 -6.00 10.81 1.44
C ILE A 9 -5.43 9.47 0.96
N ALA A 10 -5.95 8.36 1.47
CA ALA A 10 -5.58 7.00 1.08
C ALA A 10 -5.91 6.74 -0.40
N GLU A 11 -7.08 7.18 -0.86
CA GLU A 11 -7.47 7.05 -2.26
C GLU A 11 -6.55 7.85 -3.19
N LYS A 12 -6.22 9.09 -2.81
CA LYS A 12 -5.28 9.94 -3.55
C LYS A 12 -3.87 9.34 -3.61
N PHE A 13 -3.39 8.75 -2.51
CA PHE A 13 -2.09 8.08 -2.49
C PHE A 13 -2.10 6.78 -3.30
N SER A 14 -3.18 5.99 -3.23
CA SER A 14 -3.33 4.79 -4.05
C SER A 14 -3.21 5.13 -5.54
N ARG A 15 -3.92 6.16 -6.01
CA ARG A 15 -3.85 6.62 -7.40
C ARG A 15 -2.48 7.21 -7.78
N ASN A 16 -1.91 8.08 -6.95
CA ASN A 16 -0.68 8.80 -7.32
C ASN A 16 0.61 7.99 -7.15
N ILE A 17 0.67 7.13 -6.12
CA ILE A 17 1.88 6.38 -5.78
C ILE A 17 1.89 5.00 -6.45
N TYR A 18 0.72 4.38 -6.59
CA TYR A 18 0.57 3.01 -7.10
C TYR A 18 -0.25 2.91 -8.38
N GLY A 19 -0.92 3.97 -8.83
CA GLY A 19 -1.69 3.97 -10.09
C GLY A 19 -0.87 4.10 -11.37
N THR A 20 0.45 4.29 -11.26
CA THR A 20 1.37 4.29 -12.42
C THR A 20 2.09 2.96 -12.53
N THR A 21 2.55 2.57 -13.72
CA THR A 21 3.30 1.31 -13.93
C THR A 21 4.51 1.16 -13.00
N LYS A 22 5.25 2.25 -12.77
CA LYS A 22 6.37 2.26 -11.80
C LYS A 22 5.88 2.06 -10.35
N GLY A 23 4.72 2.60 -10.01
CA GLY A 23 4.07 2.42 -8.73
C GLY A 23 3.63 0.98 -8.49
N GLN A 24 2.97 0.37 -9.49
CA GLN A 24 2.56 -1.03 -9.46
C GLN A 24 3.76 -1.97 -9.29
N LEU A 25 4.85 -1.73 -10.03
CA LEU A 25 6.08 -2.52 -9.88
C LEU A 25 6.66 -2.40 -8.47
N ARG A 26 6.70 -1.17 -7.91
CA ARG A 26 7.15 -0.96 -6.54
C ARG A 26 6.30 -1.71 -5.52
N GLN A 27 4.97 -1.71 -5.69
CA GLN A 27 4.05 -2.45 -4.82
C GLN A 27 4.27 -3.96 -4.90
N ALA A 28 4.46 -4.50 -6.11
CA ALA A 28 4.70 -5.92 -6.32
C ALA A 28 6.01 -6.38 -5.64
N ILE A 29 7.10 -5.62 -5.80
CA ILE A 29 8.39 -5.93 -5.15
C ILE A 29 8.26 -5.85 -3.63
N LEU A 30 7.61 -4.80 -3.12
CA LEU A 30 7.40 -4.64 -1.68
C LEU A 30 6.63 -5.83 -1.08
N TRP A 31 5.60 -6.32 -1.76
CA TRP A 31 4.85 -7.49 -1.30
C TRP A 31 5.64 -8.79 -1.37
N GLN A 32 6.48 -8.97 -2.40
CA GLN A 32 7.40 -10.12 -2.47
C GLN A 32 8.34 -10.19 -1.27
N ASP A 33 8.80 -9.04 -0.78
CA ASP A 33 9.68 -8.97 0.39
C ASP A 33 8.90 -9.09 1.72
N LEU A 34 7.69 -8.53 1.78
CA LEU A 34 6.86 -8.54 2.99
C LEU A 34 6.19 -9.89 3.27
N GLU A 35 5.72 -10.61 2.26
CA GLU A 35 5.03 -11.91 2.43
C GLU A 35 5.84 -12.90 3.28
N PRO A 36 7.14 -13.14 3.01
CA PRO A 36 7.97 -14.01 3.82
C PRO A 36 8.14 -13.52 5.26
N LEU A 37 8.20 -12.19 5.47
CA LEU A 37 8.35 -11.60 6.80
C LEU A 37 7.07 -11.72 7.62
N LEU A 38 5.91 -11.49 6.98
CA LEU A 38 4.60 -11.66 7.59
C LEU A 38 4.34 -13.13 7.93
N ALA A 39 4.73 -14.06 7.06
CA ALA A 39 4.62 -15.49 7.33
C ALA A 39 5.46 -15.92 8.55
N GLN A 40 6.59 -15.25 8.83
CA GLN A 40 7.43 -15.50 9.99
C GLN A 40 6.84 -14.96 11.30
N LEU A 41 6.04 -13.90 11.24
CA LEU A 41 5.40 -13.29 12.41
C LEU A 41 4.25 -14.15 12.96
N GLY A 42 3.78 -15.14 12.20
CA GLY A 42 2.65 -15.99 12.56
C GLY A 42 1.30 -15.24 12.52
N PRO A 43 0.17 -15.96 12.58
CA PRO A 43 -1.12 -15.31 12.77
C PRO A 43 -1.16 -14.70 14.17
N GLY A 44 -1.38 -13.39 14.25
CA GLY A 44 -1.65 -12.67 15.51
C GLY A 44 -3.01 -13.00 16.09
#